data_AF-A0A3L7W7R2-F1
#
_entry.id   AF-A0A3L7W7R2-F1
#
_cell.length_a   1.000
_cell.length_b   1.000
_cell.length_c   1.000
_cell.angle_alpha   90.00
_cell.angle_beta   90.00
_cell.angle_gamma   90.00
#
_symmetry.space_group_name_H-M   'P 1'
#
loop_
_entity.id
_entity.type
_entity.pdbx_description
1 polymer ?
#
loop_
_entity_poly.entity_id
_entity_poly.type
_entity_poly.pdbx_seq_one_letter_code
_entity_poly.pdbx_strand_id
1 'polypeptide(L)' 'MTNSNDDPKAAYREAYEDWQAQLAKVHAFFLDGERLPPPEIKAMLNRESRAKERYDAARRRLLGIEEE' A
#
# COMPACT_ATOMS: atom_id res chain seq x y z
N MET A 1 -19.22 4.43 -19.67
CA MET A 1 -18.07 4.24 -18.80
C MET A 1 -18.38 4.83 -17.43
N THR A 2 -18.69 4.02 -16.43
CA THR A 2 -18.60 4.46 -15.04
C THR A 2 -17.12 4.66 -14.73
N ASN A 3 -16.74 5.88 -14.36
CA ASN A 3 -15.38 6.19 -13.93
C ASN A 3 -15.05 5.28 -12.74
N SER A 4 -14.12 4.33 -12.90
CA SER A 4 -13.67 3.45 -11.80
C SER A 4 -13.14 4.21 -10.58
N ASN A 5 -12.88 5.52 -10.73
CA ASN A 5 -12.44 6.41 -9.66
C ASN A 5 -13.54 6.71 -8.60
N ASP A 6 -14.79 6.37 -8.87
CA ASP A 6 -15.93 6.63 -7.96
C ASP A 6 -16.44 5.41 -7.18
N ASP A 7 -15.91 4.20 -7.41
CA ASP A 7 -16.27 3.02 -6.61
C ASP A 7 -15.31 2.86 -5.41
N PRO A 8 -15.74 3.15 -4.16
CA PRO A 8 -14.88 3.02 -2.98
C PRO A 8 -14.37 1.59 -2.78
N LYS A 9 -15.09 0.57 -3.26
CA LYS A 9 -14.65 -0.84 -3.19
C LYS A 9 -13.51 -1.12 -4.15
N ALA A 10 -13.56 -0.55 -5.36
CA ALA A 10 -12.50 -0.69 -6.34
C ALA A 10 -11.23 0.02 -5.85
N ALA A 11 -11.35 1.27 -5.38
CA ALA A 11 -10.24 2.04 -4.81
C ALA A 11 -9.61 1.34 -3.60
N TYR A 12 -10.44 0.78 -2.71
CA TYR A 12 -9.96 -0.03 -1.59
C TYR A 12 -9.16 -1.25 -2.06
N ARG A 13 -9.68 -2.00 -3.02
CA ARG A 13 -9.03 -3.23 -3.51
C ARG A 13 -7.69 -2.92 -4.18
N GLU A 14 -7.64 -1.91 -5.04
CA GLU A 14 -6.40 -1.49 -5.70
C GLU A 14 -5.34 -1.05 -4.68
N ALA A 15 -5.71 -0.22 -3.70
CA ALA A 15 -4.79 0.24 -2.67
C ALA A 15 -4.31 -0.91 -1.76
N TYR A 16 -5.19 -1.87 -1.46
CA TYR A 16 -4.85 -3.07 -0.70
C TYR A 16 -3.85 -3.95 -1.45
N GLU A 17 -4.09 -4.21 -2.74
CA GLU A 17 -3.21 -5.03 -3.58
C GLU A 17 -1.81 -4.42 -3.74
N ASP A 18 -1.72 -3.10 -3.97
CA ASP A 18 -0.42 -2.42 -4.03
C ASP A 18 0.32 -2.47 -2.70
N TRP A 19 -0.37 -2.24 -1.57
CA TRP A 19 0.25 -2.36 -0.26
C TRP A 19 0.77 -3.78 0.01
N GLN A 20 -0.03 -4.82 -0.29
CA GLN A 20 0.41 -6.22 -0.15
C GLN A 20 1.65 -6.51 -1.01
N ALA A 21 1.72 -5.98 -2.24
CA ALA A 21 2.88 -6.16 -3.10
C ALA A 21 4.15 -5.48 -2.55
N GLN A 22 4.05 -4.29 -1.95
CA GLN A 22 5.21 -3.66 -1.29
C GLN A 22 5.59 -4.38 0.00
N LEU A 23 4.60 -4.83 0.79
CA LEU A 23 4.83 -5.57 2.03
C LEU A 23 5.54 -6.90 1.76
N ALA A 24 5.19 -7.61 0.69
CA ALA A 24 5.87 -8.83 0.26
C ALA A 24 7.37 -8.60 0.00
N LYS A 25 7.76 -7.46 -0.62
CA LYS A 25 9.18 -7.11 -0.83
C LYS A 25 9.90 -6.82 0.48
N VAL A 26 9.23 -6.14 1.42
CA VAL A 26 9.76 -5.90 2.76
C VAL A 26 9.98 -7.22 3.49
N HIS A 27 9.04 -8.16 3.38
CA HIS A 27 9.19 -9.51 3.95
C HIS A 27 10.32 -10.28 3.31
N ALA A 28 10.46 -10.26 1.97
CA ALA A 28 11.55 -10.94 1.29
C ALA A 28 12.93 -10.42 1.75
N PHE A 29 13.05 -9.09 1.92
CA PHE A 29 14.25 -8.47 2.48
C PHE A 29 14.52 -8.89 3.94
N PHE A 30 13.49 -8.93 4.80
CA PHE A 30 13.67 -9.23 6.22
C PHE A 30 13.79 -10.72 6.55
N LEU A 31 13.06 -11.58 5.86
CA LEU A 31 12.83 -12.98 6.22
C LEU A 31 13.49 -13.96 5.26
N ASP A 32 13.54 -13.61 3.97
CA ASP A 32 14.02 -14.52 2.91
C ASP A 32 15.50 -14.28 2.54
N GLY A 33 16.13 -13.28 3.18
CA GLY A 33 17.56 -13.00 3.05
C GLY A 33 17.93 -12.21 1.79
N GLU A 34 16.97 -11.60 1.10
CA GLU A 34 17.27 -10.70 -0.02
C GLU A 34 18.17 -9.54 0.44
N ARG A 35 19.19 -9.22 -0.35
CA ARG A 35 20.14 -8.15 -0.05
C ARG A 35 19.88 -6.95 -0.95
N LEU A 36 19.62 -5.82 -0.32
CA LEU A 36 19.52 -4.52 -0.97
C LEU A 36 20.66 -3.61 -0.48
N PRO A 37 21.23 -2.75 -1.35
CA PRO A 37 22.18 -1.74 -0.91
C PRO A 37 21.48 -0.71 -0.01
N PRO A 38 22.20 -0.04 0.91
CA PRO A 38 21.60 0.86 1.91
C PRO A 38 20.62 1.92 1.37
N PRO A 39 20.87 2.59 0.22
CA PRO A 39 19.92 3.55 -0.35
C PRO A 39 18.58 2.91 -0.76
N GLU A 40 18.62 1.67 -1.23
CA GLU A 40 17.44 0.94 -1.68
C GLU A 40 16.59 0.42 -0.53
N ILE A 41 17.19 0.13 0.63
CA ILE A 41 16.47 -0.22 1.85
C ILE A 41 15.54 0.93 2.24
N LYS A 42 16.07 2.17 2.32
CA LYS A 42 15.26 3.35 2.63
C LYS A 42 14.16 3.57 1.59
N ALA A 43 14.46 3.39 0.31
CA ALA A 43 13.48 3.54 -0.76
C ALA A 43 12.36 2.48 -0.68
N MET A 44 12.70 1.23 -0.34
CA MET A 44 11.74 0.14 -0.12
C MET A 44 10.79 0.46 1.03
N LEU A 45 11.32 0.83 2.20
CA LEU A 45 10.52 1.19 3.38
C LEU A 45 9.60 2.38 3.10
N ASN A 46 10.09 3.40 2.39
CA ASN A 46 9.26 4.55 2.00
C ASN A 46 8.14 4.17 1.04
N ARG A 47 8.38 3.23 0.11
CA ARG A 47 7.36 2.74 -0.83
C ARG A 47 6.27 1.96 -0.12
N GLU A 48 6.64 1.08 0.81
CA GLU A 48 5.68 0.34 1.63
C GLU A 48 4.84 1.31 2.49
N SER A 49 5.46 2.24 3.21
CA SER A 49 4.75 3.23 4.04
C SER A 49 3.74 4.04 3.24
N ARG A 50 4.13 4.55 2.06
CA ARG A 50 3.24 5.32 1.18
C ARG A 50 2.10 4.48 0.58
N ALA A 51 2.33 3.19 0.33
CA ALA A 51 1.27 2.29 -0.10
C ALA A 51 0.29 2.01 1.04
N LYS A 52 0.80 1.81 2.25
CA LYS A 52 -0.02 1.65 3.47
C LYS A 52 -0.88 2.89 3.74
N GLU A 53 -0.33 4.10 3.63
CA GLU A 53 -1.08 5.35 3.80
C GLU A 53 -2.26 5.46 2.82
N ARG A 54 -2.04 5.14 1.54
CA ARG A 54 -3.09 5.11 0.51
C ARG A 54 -4.15 4.05 0.83
N TYR A 55 -3.73 2.85 1.23
CA TYR A 55 -4.64 1.80 1.68
C TYR A 55 -5.48 2.24 2.89
N ASP A 56 -4.85 2.81 3.91
CA ASP A 56 -5.54 3.28 5.11
C ASP A 56 -6.55 4.40 4.78
N ALA A 57 -6.21 5.31 3.86
CA ALA A 57 -7.14 6.32 3.35
C ALA A 57 -8.33 5.70 2.61
N ALA A 58 -8.08 4.78 1.67
CA ALA A 58 -9.13 4.08 0.94
C ALA A 58 -10.02 3.22 1.88
N ARG A 59 -9.44 2.64 2.93
CA ARG A 59 -10.17 1.89 3.97
C ARG A 59 -11.06 2.81 4.79
N ARG A 60 -10.57 3.98 5.23
CA ARG A 60 -11.40 4.97 5.94
C ARG A 60 -12.57 5.45 5.08
N ARG A 61 -12.30 5.73 3.80
CA ARG A 61 -13.32 6.08 2.80
C ARG A 61 -14.39 5.00 2.67
N LEU A 62 -13.97 3.74 2.51
CA LEU A 62 -14.88 2.60 2.38
C LEU A 62 -15.76 2.40 3.62
N LEU A 63 -15.20 2.67 4.80
CA LEU A 63 -15.90 2.57 6.09
C LEU A 63 -16.77 3.79 6.42
N GLY A 64 -16.64 4.89 5.67
CA GLY A 64 -17.37 6.14 5.95
C GLY A 64 -16.88 6.87 7.20
N ILE A 65 -15.60 6.71 7.56
CA ILE A 65 -14.98 7.31 8.77
C ILE A 65 -13.89 8.32 8.41
N GLU A 66 -14.07 9.09 7.35
CA GLU A 66 -13.06 10.05 6.88
C GLU A 66 -12.82 11.24 7.85
N GLU A 67 -13.65 11.40 8.89
CA GLU A 67 -13.57 12.50 9.85
C GLU A 67 -13.40 12.03 11.31
N GLU A 68 -12.20 12.28 11.85
CA GLU A 68 -11.95 13.14 13.03
C GLU A 68 -10.62 13.89 12.82
#